data_AF-A0A1H6KHJ5-F1
#
_entry.id   AF-A0A1H6KHJ5-F1
#
_cell.length_a   1.000
_cell.length_b   1.000
_cell.length_c   1.000
_cell.angle_alpha   90.00
_cell.angle_beta   90.00
_cell.angle_gamma   90.00
#
_symmetry.space_group_name_H-M   'P 1'
#
loop_
_entity.id
_entity.type
_entity.pdbx_description
1 polymer ?
#
loop_
_entity_poly.entity_id
_entity_poly.type
_entity_poly.pdbx_seq_one_letter_code
_entity_poly.pdbx_strand_id
1 'polypeptide(L)'
;MVLEIVFAAGCFWGVEKNFEQISGVIEVTSGYAGGNYDNPDYHQVLANKDNNTAFNFLNLLKKISWNDEEDENDEHNKEPNKNTINHTEVVKVIYDTKLVSTEFLIKNFWELHDPTQTDGQGNDKGNNYRSAIYWTNDEQKQIALSTKDEYQTLLNKKGFGEIVSELKPLDKFWQAEDYHQDYLAKNPNGYCPNHKTGVKFASKGMIKEKLSGTYNEHLKDLILEPLGDKEIIVIESDAYCPYCVAFKQKVLDKYKGSIPVRSVFAHNLKGYTIKTPTFATPTILFIENGIEKAGFQGYLSPQEFYKILGKFKLGDSKAFDIAFNEGTEGRFCKQYDIFKNTPDGVFVDKLSGAPLFDTNDRFNSKSGWLSFTKAIDNSTIEKPDNRFGMSRIEVISKSTGIHLGHVFEDGQNGTRRFCINATVLDFVADLKQ
;
A
#
# COMPACT_ATOMS: atom_id res chain seq x y z
N MET A 1 -16.33 9.41 -2.63
CA MET A 1 -15.85 8.04 -2.39
C MET A 1 -14.37 8.09 -2.65
N VAL A 2 -13.55 7.40 -1.87
CA VAL A 2 -12.13 7.37 -2.19
C VAL A 2 -11.86 6.23 -3.15
N LEU A 3 -11.22 6.54 -4.25
CA LEU A 3 -10.84 5.59 -5.29
C LEU A 3 -9.34 5.65 -5.49
N GLU A 4 -8.81 4.60 -6.11
CA GLU A 4 -7.43 4.56 -6.58
C GLU A 4 -7.39 4.27 -8.09
N ILE A 5 -6.38 4.82 -8.76
CA ILE A 5 -6.07 4.60 -10.18
C ILE A 5 -4.55 4.74 -10.37
N VAL A 6 -3.98 4.05 -11.34
CA VAL A 6 -2.52 4.05 -11.56
C VAL A 6 -2.19 4.62 -12.94
N PHE A 7 -1.20 5.50 -13.00
CA PHE A 7 -0.78 6.20 -14.22
C PHE A 7 0.73 6.00 -14.47
N ALA A 8 1.11 5.74 -15.71
CA ALA A 8 2.50 5.71 -16.20
C ALA A 8 2.69 6.80 -17.24
N ALA A 9 3.62 7.74 -17.03
CA ALA A 9 3.82 8.87 -17.92
C ALA A 9 5.31 9.28 -18.02
N GLY A 10 6.20 8.28 -18.09
CA GLY A 10 7.65 8.47 -18.04
C GLY A 10 8.18 8.39 -16.61
N CYS A 11 9.27 9.11 -16.32
CA CYS A 11 9.88 9.13 -15.00
C CYS A 11 8.85 9.51 -13.92
N PHE A 12 8.62 8.61 -12.96
CA PHE A 12 7.55 8.77 -11.98
C PHE A 12 7.73 9.96 -11.02
N TRP A 13 8.93 10.55 -10.89
CA TRP A 13 9.22 11.65 -9.97
C TRP A 13 8.44 12.91 -10.35
N GLY A 14 8.43 13.26 -11.63
CA GLY A 14 7.67 14.40 -12.14
C GLY A 14 6.17 14.13 -12.14
N VAL A 15 5.78 12.87 -12.38
CA VAL A 15 4.38 12.45 -12.40
C VAL A 15 3.76 12.49 -11.00
N GLU A 16 4.49 11.98 -10.00
CA GLU A 16 4.13 11.99 -8.59
C GLU A 16 3.85 13.43 -8.15
N LYS A 17 4.84 14.30 -8.36
CA LYS A 17 4.71 15.72 -8.01
C LYS A 17 3.55 16.42 -8.71
N ASN A 18 3.25 16.02 -9.94
CA ASN A 18 2.14 16.60 -10.68
C ASN A 18 0.77 16.26 -10.09
N PHE A 19 0.59 15.05 -9.58
CA PHE A 19 -0.67 14.62 -8.97
C PHE A 19 -0.82 15.08 -7.52
N GLU A 20 0.27 15.13 -6.74
CA GLU A 20 0.26 15.59 -5.33
C GLU A 20 -0.37 16.97 -5.13
N GLN A 21 -0.17 17.88 -6.10
CA GLN A 21 -0.67 19.25 -6.03
C GLN A 21 -2.15 19.40 -6.40
N ILE A 22 -2.82 18.32 -6.86
CA ILE A 22 -4.21 18.38 -7.30
C ILE A 22 -5.14 18.29 -6.07
N SER A 23 -5.96 19.31 -5.85
CA SER A 23 -6.95 19.29 -4.77
C SER A 23 -7.90 18.10 -4.90
N GLY A 24 -8.04 17.34 -3.82
CA GLY A 24 -8.82 16.10 -3.79
C GLY A 24 -8.01 14.83 -4.00
N VAL A 25 -6.76 14.93 -4.45
CA VAL A 25 -5.77 13.84 -4.33
C VAL A 25 -5.34 13.75 -2.87
N ILE A 26 -5.34 12.53 -2.36
CA ILE A 26 -5.06 12.19 -0.96
C ILE A 26 -3.62 11.72 -0.80
N GLU A 27 -3.17 10.86 -1.71
CA GLU A 27 -1.85 10.25 -1.68
C GLU A 27 -1.43 9.87 -3.09
N VAL A 28 -0.14 10.00 -3.36
CA VAL A 28 0.49 9.51 -4.58
C VAL A 28 1.67 8.65 -4.16
N THR A 29 1.80 7.46 -4.75
CA THR A 29 2.90 6.53 -4.45
C THR A 29 3.58 6.11 -5.74
N SER A 30 4.89 6.35 -5.83
CA SER A 30 5.75 5.87 -6.92
C SER A 30 5.92 4.34 -6.86
N GLY A 31 5.91 3.67 -8.02
CA GLY A 31 5.97 2.21 -8.09
C GLY A 31 6.17 1.64 -9.48
N TYR A 32 5.98 0.32 -9.57
CA TYR A 32 6.14 -0.47 -10.78
C TYR A 32 4.87 -1.30 -11.04
N ALA A 33 4.39 -1.32 -12.27
CA ALA A 33 3.22 -2.12 -12.65
C ALA A 33 3.26 -2.53 -14.13
N GLY A 34 2.38 -3.47 -14.48
CA GLY A 34 2.11 -3.85 -15.87
C GLY A 34 3.06 -4.89 -16.47
N GLY A 35 4.12 -5.28 -15.77
CA GLY A 35 5.02 -6.38 -16.09
C GLY A 35 4.56 -7.73 -15.52
N ASN A 36 5.33 -8.79 -15.78
CA ASN A 36 4.94 -10.18 -15.47
C ASN A 36 5.87 -10.92 -14.49
N TYR A 37 6.74 -10.20 -13.77
CA TYR A 37 7.58 -10.76 -12.71
C TYR A 37 7.24 -10.14 -11.35
N ASP A 38 7.45 -10.91 -10.29
CA ASP A 38 7.13 -10.50 -8.92
C ASP A 38 8.27 -9.72 -8.26
N ASN A 39 7.92 -8.82 -7.33
CA ASN A 39 8.83 -8.01 -6.51
C ASN A 39 9.91 -7.26 -7.33
N PRO A 40 9.52 -6.47 -8.35
CA PRO A 40 10.48 -5.65 -9.09
C PRO A 40 11.18 -4.66 -8.18
N ASP A 41 12.49 -4.49 -8.39
CA ASP A 41 13.27 -3.36 -7.90
C ASP A 41 13.72 -2.47 -9.07
N TYR A 42 14.24 -1.28 -8.76
CA TYR A 42 14.67 -0.32 -9.76
C TYR A 42 15.72 -0.90 -10.74
N HIS A 43 16.66 -1.70 -10.23
CA HIS A 43 17.73 -2.27 -11.04
C HIS A 43 17.19 -3.31 -12.04
N GLN A 44 16.27 -4.16 -11.60
CA GLN A 44 15.60 -5.13 -12.46
C GLN A 44 14.76 -4.45 -13.55
N VAL A 45 14.04 -3.38 -13.20
CA VAL A 45 13.24 -2.62 -14.16
C VAL A 45 14.13 -1.98 -15.21
N LEU A 46 15.26 -1.39 -14.81
CA LEU A 46 16.24 -0.81 -15.75
C LEU A 46 16.92 -1.87 -16.62
N ALA A 47 17.31 -3.02 -16.05
CA ALA A 47 17.93 -4.12 -16.80
C ALA A 47 17.00 -4.67 -17.89
N ASN A 48 15.68 -4.58 -17.69
CA ASN A 48 14.68 -5.08 -18.63
C ASN A 48 14.15 -4.03 -19.63
N LYS A 49 14.70 -2.80 -19.64
CA LYS A 49 14.18 -1.66 -20.41
C LYS A 49 14.11 -1.89 -21.94
N ASP A 50 14.97 -2.76 -22.46
CA ASP A 50 15.10 -3.07 -23.89
C ASP A 50 14.49 -4.43 -24.28
N ASN A 51 13.90 -5.15 -23.32
CA ASN A 51 13.26 -6.44 -23.55
C ASN A 51 11.91 -6.26 -24.22
N ASN A 52 11.93 -6.19 -25.54
CA ASN A 52 10.74 -6.11 -26.38
C ASN A 52 10.37 -7.49 -26.94
N THR A 53 9.33 -8.10 -26.38
CA THR A 53 8.58 -9.19 -27.05
C THR A 53 7.57 -8.68 -28.08
N ALA A 54 7.46 -7.36 -28.28
CA ALA A 54 6.71 -6.77 -29.38
C ALA A 54 7.66 -6.13 -30.42
N PHE A 55 7.62 -6.64 -31.65
CA PHE A 55 8.30 -6.17 -32.87
C PHE A 55 9.81 -6.47 -33.00
N ASN A 56 10.12 -7.69 -33.44
CA ASN A 56 11.49 -8.16 -33.69
C ASN A 56 11.73 -8.45 -35.19
N PHE A 57 11.92 -7.42 -36.01
CA PHE A 57 12.52 -7.53 -37.35
C PHE A 57 13.83 -6.72 -37.46
N LEU A 58 13.95 -5.61 -36.73
CA LEU A 58 15.15 -4.75 -36.76
C LEU A 58 16.32 -5.29 -35.91
N ASN A 59 16.06 -5.98 -34.80
CA ASN A 59 17.11 -6.50 -33.91
C ASN A 59 17.82 -7.73 -34.47
N LEU A 60 17.22 -8.43 -35.45
CA LEU A 60 17.89 -9.50 -36.20
C LEU A 60 19.06 -8.96 -37.05
N LEU A 61 18.96 -7.71 -37.51
CA LEU A 61 20.00 -7.07 -38.33
C LEU A 61 21.15 -6.50 -37.49
N LYS A 62 20.90 -6.11 -36.23
CA LYS A 62 21.95 -5.59 -35.33
C LYS A 62 22.86 -6.67 -34.76
N LYS A 63 22.37 -7.90 -34.58
CA LYS A 63 23.19 -9.04 -34.10
C LYS A 63 24.23 -9.57 -35.10
N ILE A 64 24.27 -9.04 -36.32
CA ILE A 64 25.28 -9.41 -37.33
C ILE A 64 26.58 -8.59 -37.17
N SER A 65 26.59 -7.60 -36.28
CA SER A 65 27.75 -6.74 -36.06
C SER A 65 28.07 -6.70 -34.57
N TRP A 66 29.34 -6.94 -34.24
CA TRP A 66 29.98 -6.82 -32.92
C TRP A 66 29.90 -8.07 -32.02
N ASN A 67 30.98 -8.86 -32.08
CA ASN A 67 31.47 -9.67 -30.96
C ASN A 67 32.26 -8.73 -30.04
N ASP A 68 32.10 -8.86 -28.73
CA ASP A 68 33.20 -8.83 -27.75
C ASP A 68 32.70 -9.47 -26.42
N GLU A 69 33.64 -10.10 -25.72
CA GLU A 69 33.46 -10.98 -24.56
C GLU A 69 33.10 -10.22 -23.26
N GLU A 70 32.23 -10.78 -22.42
CA GLU A 70 32.01 -10.28 -21.04
C GLU A 70 32.07 -11.40 -19.99
N ASP A 71 32.67 -11.03 -18.85
CA ASP A 71 33.01 -11.81 -17.67
C ASP A 71 31.79 -12.38 -16.89
N GLU A 72 31.86 -13.66 -16.56
CA GLU A 72 30.93 -14.36 -15.66
C GLU A 72 31.33 -14.12 -14.20
N ASN A 73 30.62 -13.28 -13.42
CA ASN A 73 30.43 -13.37 -11.95
C ASN A 73 29.64 -12.18 -11.37
N ASP A 74 28.40 -11.94 -11.83
CA ASP A 74 27.44 -11.09 -11.11
C ASP A 74 26.07 -11.79 -11.07
N GLU A 75 25.56 -12.08 -9.87
CA GLU A 75 24.28 -12.77 -9.66
C GLU A 75 23.07 -11.92 -10.08
N HIS A 76 23.30 -10.66 -10.46
CA HIS A 76 22.32 -9.73 -11.04
C HIS A 76 22.22 -9.80 -12.58
N ASN A 77 23.12 -10.51 -13.26
CA ASN A 77 23.08 -10.72 -14.71
C ASN A 77 22.48 -12.08 -15.06
N LYS A 78 21.21 -12.30 -14.71
CA LYS A 78 20.43 -13.36 -15.38
C LYS A 78 19.99 -12.84 -16.74
N GLU A 79 20.42 -13.50 -17.82
CA GLU A 79 19.90 -13.21 -19.15
C GLU A 79 18.36 -13.13 -19.09
N PRO A 80 17.77 -12.05 -19.63
CA PRO A 80 16.33 -11.88 -19.56
C PRO A 80 15.63 -13.01 -20.28
N ASN A 81 14.75 -13.70 -19.56
CA ASN A 81 13.93 -14.76 -20.10
C ASN A 81 13.14 -14.22 -21.31
N LYS A 82 13.10 -14.99 -22.40
CA LYS A 82 12.58 -14.58 -23.73
C LYS A 82 11.09 -14.17 -23.72
N ASN A 83 10.42 -14.26 -22.59
CA ASN A 83 9.02 -13.93 -22.36
C ASN A 83 8.79 -12.92 -21.20
N THR A 84 9.84 -12.22 -20.75
CA THR A 84 9.71 -11.17 -19.72
C THR A 84 9.02 -9.94 -20.31
N ILE A 85 7.95 -9.51 -19.65
CA ILE A 85 7.29 -8.21 -19.90
C ILE A 85 7.75 -7.29 -18.78
N ASN A 86 8.42 -6.20 -19.14
CA ASN A 86 8.93 -5.29 -18.14
C ASN A 86 7.80 -4.52 -17.43
N HIS A 87 8.00 -4.20 -16.16
CA HIS A 87 7.17 -3.21 -15.50
C HIS A 87 7.47 -1.80 -16.04
N THR A 88 6.49 -0.92 -15.97
CA THR A 88 6.68 0.51 -16.21
C THR A 88 6.67 1.27 -14.89
N GLU A 89 7.40 2.38 -14.84
CA GLU A 89 7.33 3.35 -13.75
C GLU A 89 5.93 3.95 -13.72
N VAL A 90 5.28 3.83 -12.57
CA VAL A 90 3.91 4.28 -12.35
C VAL A 90 3.78 5.08 -11.08
N VAL A 91 2.71 5.87 -11.01
CA VAL A 91 2.20 6.41 -9.75
C VAL A 91 0.81 5.86 -9.47
N LYS A 92 0.59 5.42 -8.24
CA LYS A 92 -0.75 5.11 -7.72
C LYS A 92 -1.33 6.36 -7.09
N VAL A 93 -2.46 6.84 -7.59
CA VAL A 93 -3.14 8.04 -7.13
C VAL A 93 -4.40 7.64 -6.37
N ILE A 94 -4.46 8.03 -5.09
CA ILE A 94 -5.63 7.86 -4.23
C ILE A 94 -6.33 9.20 -4.11
N TYR A 95 -7.63 9.27 -4.34
CA TYR A 95 -8.37 10.54 -4.43
C TYR A 95 -9.81 10.43 -3.96
N ASP A 96 -10.38 11.53 -3.44
CA ASP A 96 -11.80 11.61 -3.09
C ASP A 96 -12.62 12.15 -4.27
N THR A 97 -13.51 11.30 -4.80
CA THR A 97 -14.43 11.66 -5.89
C THR A 97 -15.37 12.81 -5.57
N LYS A 98 -15.53 13.16 -4.29
CA LYS A 98 -16.29 14.35 -3.87
C LYS A 98 -15.59 15.66 -4.22
N LEU A 99 -14.27 15.64 -4.34
CA LEU A 99 -13.43 16.82 -4.58
C LEU A 99 -12.83 16.84 -5.97
N VAL A 100 -12.42 15.70 -6.51
CA VAL A 100 -11.85 15.62 -7.85
C VAL A 100 -12.49 14.47 -8.61
N SER A 101 -12.96 14.72 -9.84
CA SER A 101 -13.52 13.64 -10.66
C SER A 101 -12.41 12.76 -11.23
N THR A 102 -12.73 11.47 -11.42
CA THR A 102 -11.88 10.53 -12.17
C THR A 102 -11.52 11.09 -13.55
N GLU A 103 -12.50 11.73 -14.22
CA GLU A 103 -12.31 12.40 -15.51
C GLU A 103 -11.22 13.48 -15.43
N PHE A 104 -11.18 14.26 -14.34
CA PHE A 104 -10.14 15.27 -14.16
C PHE A 104 -8.75 14.66 -14.09
N LEU A 105 -8.58 13.60 -13.30
CA LEU A 105 -7.28 12.95 -13.16
C LEU A 105 -6.81 12.33 -14.48
N ILE A 106 -7.71 11.67 -15.23
CA ILE A 106 -7.40 11.07 -16.52
C ILE A 106 -7.11 12.15 -17.59
N LYS A 107 -7.89 13.24 -17.63
CA LYS A 107 -7.60 14.36 -18.54
C LYS A 107 -6.29 15.07 -18.18
N ASN A 108 -5.97 15.17 -16.90
CA ASN A 108 -4.68 15.68 -16.44
C ASN A 108 -3.52 14.78 -16.90
N PHE A 109 -3.68 13.46 -16.80
CA PHE A 109 -2.72 12.48 -17.30
C PHE A 109 -2.38 12.67 -18.78
N TRP A 110 -3.41 12.77 -19.63
CA TRP A 110 -3.21 12.97 -21.08
C TRP A 110 -2.45 14.25 -21.42
N GLU A 111 -2.65 15.31 -20.64
CA GLU A 111 -1.95 16.60 -20.82
C GLU A 111 -0.56 16.65 -20.18
N LEU A 112 -0.18 15.64 -19.40
CA LEU A 112 1.07 15.62 -18.63
C LEU A 112 2.29 15.22 -19.45
N HIS A 113 2.09 14.49 -20.55
CA HIS A 113 3.15 13.81 -21.29
C HIS A 113 2.83 13.74 -22.80
N ASP A 114 3.67 13.06 -23.58
CA ASP A 114 3.40 12.73 -24.99
C ASP A 114 2.88 11.29 -25.11
N PRO A 115 1.55 11.08 -25.18
CA PRO A 115 0.98 9.74 -25.26
C PRO A 115 1.20 9.06 -26.63
N THR A 116 1.83 9.75 -27.59
CA THR A 116 2.14 9.22 -28.92
C THR A 116 3.57 8.66 -29.01
N GLN A 117 4.40 8.93 -28.00
CA GLN A 117 5.76 8.41 -27.92
C GLN A 117 5.75 6.98 -27.38
N THR A 118 6.19 6.03 -28.21
CA THR A 118 6.39 4.62 -27.81
C THR A 118 7.61 4.47 -26.90
N ASP A 119 7.46 3.65 -25.85
CA ASP A 119 8.55 3.21 -24.95
C ASP A 119 9.50 4.33 -24.53
N GLY A 120 8.92 5.43 -24.03
CA GLY A 120 9.67 6.55 -23.50
C GLY A 120 8.87 7.83 -23.37
N GLN A 121 9.45 8.80 -22.67
CA GLN A 121 8.97 10.19 -22.61
C GLN A 121 10.15 11.15 -22.72
N GLY A 122 10.17 11.99 -23.75
CA GLY A 122 11.30 12.87 -24.03
C GLY A 122 12.62 12.09 -24.17
N ASN A 123 13.58 12.41 -23.30
CA ASN A 123 14.91 11.77 -23.25
C ASN A 123 14.93 10.44 -22.52
N ASP A 124 13.90 10.14 -21.73
CA ASP A 124 13.79 8.88 -21.01
C ASP A 124 13.27 7.81 -21.99
N LYS A 125 14.16 6.92 -22.42
CA LYS A 125 13.88 5.88 -23.42
C LYS A 125 13.96 4.49 -22.78
N GLY A 126 13.00 3.65 -23.08
CA GLY A 126 12.86 2.29 -22.54
C GLY A 126 11.39 1.96 -22.28
N ASN A 127 11.04 0.68 -22.37
CA ASN A 127 9.68 0.21 -22.12
C ASN A 127 9.22 0.45 -20.66
N ASN A 128 10.17 0.71 -19.75
CA ASN A 128 9.91 1.11 -18.36
C ASN A 128 9.38 2.54 -18.24
N TYR A 129 9.43 3.33 -19.32
CA TYR A 129 8.89 4.69 -19.39
C TYR A 129 7.67 4.78 -20.33
N ARG A 130 7.10 3.64 -20.74
CA ARG A 130 5.90 3.62 -21.58
C ARG A 130 4.72 4.24 -20.84
N SER A 131 3.86 4.93 -21.58
CA SER A 131 2.66 5.52 -21.00
C SER A 131 1.54 4.50 -20.80
N ALA A 132 0.82 4.59 -19.69
CA ALA A 132 -0.24 3.65 -19.33
C ALA A 132 -1.28 4.21 -18.35
N ILE A 133 -2.50 3.69 -18.41
CA ILE A 133 -3.53 3.83 -17.38
C ILE A 133 -3.94 2.43 -16.92
N TYR A 134 -3.83 2.18 -15.61
CA TYR A 134 -4.35 0.96 -14.98
C TYR A 134 -5.52 1.29 -14.05
N TRP A 135 -6.72 0.84 -14.43
CA TRP A 135 -7.96 1.08 -13.70
C TRP A 135 -8.28 -0.02 -12.70
N THR A 136 -9.02 0.34 -11.65
CA THR A 136 -9.50 -0.59 -10.61
C THR A 136 -10.99 -0.86 -10.68
N ASN A 137 -11.73 -0.15 -11.54
CA ASN A 137 -13.17 -0.35 -11.75
C ASN A 137 -13.61 0.01 -13.18
N ASP A 138 -14.83 -0.40 -13.54
CA ASP A 138 -15.37 -0.21 -14.88
C ASP A 138 -15.68 1.26 -15.23
N GLU A 139 -16.03 2.09 -14.24
CA GLU A 139 -16.28 3.53 -14.48
C GLU A 139 -15.00 4.23 -14.97
N GLN A 140 -13.87 3.95 -14.32
CA GLN A 140 -12.54 4.42 -14.74
C GLN A 140 -12.19 3.96 -16.15
N LYS A 141 -12.48 2.70 -16.50
CA LYS A 141 -12.28 2.16 -17.85
C LYS A 141 -13.06 2.96 -18.89
N GLN A 142 -14.35 3.21 -18.67
CA GLN A 142 -15.17 3.96 -19.63
C GLN A 142 -14.66 5.39 -19.81
N ILE A 143 -14.28 6.06 -18.72
CA ILE A 143 -13.71 7.42 -18.77
C ILE A 143 -12.36 7.41 -19.50
N ALA A 144 -11.48 6.44 -19.24
CA ALA A 144 -10.18 6.33 -19.91
C ALA A 144 -10.33 6.17 -21.43
N LEU A 145 -11.24 5.30 -21.88
CA LEU A 145 -11.51 5.09 -23.31
C LEU A 145 -12.14 6.32 -23.95
N SER A 146 -13.18 6.89 -23.34
CA SER A 146 -13.86 8.08 -23.90
C SER A 146 -12.94 9.29 -23.98
N THR A 147 -12.11 9.53 -22.96
CA THR A 147 -11.16 10.67 -22.96
C THR A 147 -9.96 10.43 -23.87
N LYS A 148 -9.55 9.17 -24.11
CA LYS A 148 -8.57 8.83 -25.15
C LYS A 148 -9.08 9.27 -26.52
N ASP A 149 -10.31 8.91 -26.88
CA ASP A 149 -10.89 9.24 -28.19
C ASP A 149 -11.03 10.77 -28.38
N GLU A 150 -11.45 11.47 -27.31
CA GLU A 150 -11.50 12.93 -27.29
C GLU A 150 -10.09 13.53 -27.49
N TYR A 151 -9.08 13.05 -26.76
CA TYR A 151 -7.72 13.58 -26.84
C TYR A 151 -7.03 13.26 -28.17
N GLN A 152 -7.25 12.07 -28.74
CA GLN A 152 -6.73 11.70 -30.07
C GLN A 152 -7.19 12.71 -31.13
N THR A 153 -8.45 13.15 -31.07
CA THR A 153 -8.97 14.17 -31.97
C THR A 153 -8.23 15.51 -31.82
N LEU A 154 -7.84 15.87 -30.60
CA LEU A 154 -7.08 17.09 -30.31
C LEU A 154 -5.63 16.99 -30.76
N LEU A 155 -4.99 15.83 -30.56
CA LEU A 155 -3.63 15.52 -31.02
C LEU A 155 -3.54 15.57 -32.56
N ASN A 156 -4.49 14.95 -33.25
CA ASN A 156 -4.54 14.93 -34.72
C ASN A 156 -4.61 16.36 -35.30
N LYS A 157 -5.41 17.25 -34.69
CA LYS A 157 -5.49 18.67 -35.08
C LYS A 157 -4.17 19.43 -34.94
N LYS A 158 -3.26 18.92 -34.11
CA LYS A 158 -1.94 19.50 -33.85
C LYS A 158 -0.80 18.76 -34.55
N GLY A 159 -1.13 17.74 -35.36
CA GLY A 159 -0.15 16.97 -36.15
C GLY A 159 0.60 15.90 -35.37
N PHE A 160 0.13 15.53 -34.17
CA PHE A 160 0.68 14.40 -33.41
C PHE A 160 0.16 13.07 -33.96
N GLY A 161 0.87 11.99 -33.63
CA GLY A 161 0.50 10.62 -34.03
C GLY A 161 -0.64 10.01 -33.21
N GLU A 162 -0.81 8.70 -33.37
CA GLU A 162 -1.78 7.91 -32.60
C GLU A 162 -1.29 7.69 -31.16
N ILE A 163 -2.22 7.68 -30.22
CA ILE A 163 -1.98 7.36 -28.82
C ILE A 163 -1.59 5.89 -28.71
N VAL A 164 -0.39 5.65 -28.18
CA VAL A 164 0.19 4.30 -27.95
C VAL A 164 0.10 3.87 -26.49
N SER A 165 -0.49 4.69 -25.61
CA SER A 165 -0.62 4.38 -24.18
C SER A 165 -1.36 3.07 -23.92
N GLU A 166 -0.81 2.28 -23.01
CA GLU A 166 -1.38 0.99 -22.57
C GLU A 166 -2.59 1.22 -21.66
N LEU A 167 -3.73 0.61 -21.98
CA LEU A 167 -5.00 0.76 -21.26
C LEU A 167 -5.51 -0.62 -20.83
N LYS A 168 -5.38 -0.98 -19.55
CA LYS A 168 -5.82 -2.30 -19.02
C LYS A 168 -6.21 -2.23 -17.54
N PRO A 169 -6.92 -3.23 -16.97
CA PRO A 169 -7.13 -3.27 -15.52
C PRO A 169 -5.80 -3.41 -14.77
N LEU A 170 -5.74 -2.83 -13.57
CA LEU A 170 -4.62 -3.02 -12.66
C LEU A 170 -4.60 -4.47 -12.16
N ASP A 171 -3.51 -5.18 -12.46
CA ASP A 171 -3.25 -6.53 -11.93
C ASP A 171 -2.59 -6.43 -10.55
N LYS A 172 -1.36 -5.88 -10.53
CA LYS A 172 -0.59 -5.69 -9.30
C LYS A 172 0.20 -4.38 -9.35
N PHE A 173 0.29 -3.73 -8.20
CA PHE A 173 1.12 -2.55 -7.98
C PHE A 173 2.23 -2.90 -6.99
N TRP A 174 3.47 -2.60 -7.38
CA TRP A 174 4.65 -2.76 -6.54
C TRP A 174 5.15 -1.38 -6.13
N GLN A 175 5.20 -1.10 -4.83
CA GLN A 175 5.72 0.16 -4.34
C GLN A 175 7.24 0.23 -4.62
N ALA A 176 7.71 1.36 -5.15
CA ALA A 176 9.12 1.60 -5.33
C ALA A 176 9.82 1.91 -3.99
N GLU A 177 11.14 1.81 -4.00
CA GLU A 177 12.00 2.05 -2.85
C GLU A 177 11.81 3.45 -2.24
N ASP A 178 12.03 3.58 -0.93
CA ASP A 178 11.75 4.83 -0.17
C ASP A 178 12.48 6.07 -0.70
N TYR A 179 13.61 5.89 -1.38
CA TYR A 179 14.35 7.00 -1.97
C TYR A 179 13.69 7.56 -3.24
N HIS A 180 12.80 6.81 -3.89
CA HIS A 180 12.00 7.28 -5.02
C HIS A 180 10.71 7.99 -4.60
N GLN A 181 10.18 7.70 -3.42
CA GLN A 181 8.97 8.35 -2.91
C GLN A 181 9.25 9.82 -2.59
N ASP A 182 8.35 10.73 -2.94
CA ASP A 182 8.49 12.18 -2.71
C ASP A 182 9.84 12.75 -3.23
N TYR A 183 10.39 12.19 -4.30
CA TYR A 183 11.78 12.47 -4.70
C TYR A 183 12.03 13.97 -4.92
N LEU A 184 11.12 14.68 -5.58
CA LEU A 184 11.24 16.12 -5.84
C LEU A 184 10.94 16.99 -4.60
N ALA A 185 10.26 16.46 -3.58
CA ALA A 185 10.16 17.15 -2.30
C ALA A 185 11.49 17.05 -1.53
N LYS A 186 12.15 15.89 -1.59
CA LYS A 186 13.48 15.64 -0.99
C LYS A 186 14.60 16.34 -1.77
N ASN A 187 14.47 16.44 -3.09
CA ASN A 187 15.43 17.01 -4.03
C ASN A 187 14.75 18.07 -4.91
N PRO A 188 14.59 19.32 -4.44
CA PRO A 188 13.85 20.35 -5.17
C PRO A 188 14.41 20.71 -6.56
N ASN A 189 15.71 20.50 -6.77
CA ASN A 189 16.39 20.69 -8.05
C ASN A 189 16.63 19.37 -8.79
N GLY A 190 15.89 18.32 -8.42
CA GLY A 190 15.97 17.00 -9.02
C GLY A 190 15.47 16.98 -10.46
N TYR A 191 15.73 15.87 -11.15
CA TYR A 191 15.33 15.67 -12.54
C TYR A 191 13.80 15.67 -12.67
N CYS A 192 13.26 16.61 -13.45
CA CYS A 192 11.83 16.71 -13.76
C CYS A 192 11.63 17.32 -15.17
N PRO A 193 11.94 16.56 -16.23
CA PRO A 193 11.75 17.01 -17.60
C PRO A 193 10.27 17.28 -17.91
N ASN A 194 10.01 18.27 -18.77
CA ASN A 194 8.66 18.55 -19.26
C ASN A 194 8.40 17.77 -20.56
N HIS A 195 7.50 16.80 -20.51
CA HIS A 195 7.15 15.95 -21.66
C HIS A 195 5.84 16.36 -22.36
N LYS A 196 5.24 17.48 -21.98
CA LYS A 196 3.91 17.87 -22.45
C LYS A 196 3.93 18.24 -23.93
N THR A 197 2.92 17.76 -24.67
CA THR A 197 2.65 18.18 -26.06
C THR A 197 2.14 19.62 -26.19
N GLY A 198 1.64 20.19 -25.09
CA GLY A 198 0.95 21.48 -25.07
C GLY A 198 -0.51 21.44 -25.55
N VAL A 199 -1.02 20.26 -25.94
CA VAL A 199 -2.43 20.04 -26.25
C VAL A 199 -3.22 20.01 -24.94
N LYS A 200 -4.43 20.58 -24.96
CA LYS A 200 -5.30 20.66 -23.77
C LYS A 200 -6.76 20.39 -24.12
N PHE A 201 -7.47 19.78 -23.18
CA PHE A 201 -8.93 19.70 -23.21
C PHE A 201 -9.55 21.08 -22.99
N ALA A 202 -10.76 21.29 -23.51
CA ALA A 202 -11.53 22.50 -23.24
C ALA A 202 -12.01 22.57 -21.78
N SER A 203 -12.34 21.41 -21.19
CA SER A 203 -12.67 21.24 -19.78
C SER A 203 -12.12 19.90 -19.29
N LYS A 204 -11.59 19.90 -18.07
CA LYS A 204 -11.07 18.70 -17.40
C LYS A 204 -12.10 18.05 -16.48
N GLY A 205 -13.32 18.58 -16.35
CA GLY A 205 -14.26 18.11 -15.35
C GLY A 205 -14.10 18.83 -14.02
N MET A 206 -14.43 18.17 -12.91
CA MET A 206 -14.64 18.82 -11.61
C MET A 206 -13.39 18.76 -10.73
N ILE A 207 -12.94 19.93 -10.28
CA ILE A 207 -12.23 20.11 -9.01
C ILE A 207 -13.09 21.00 -8.11
N LYS A 208 -13.30 20.59 -6.87
CA LYS A 208 -13.77 21.45 -5.79
C LYS A 208 -12.59 21.72 -4.87
N GLU A 209 -12.21 22.99 -4.74
CA GLU A 209 -11.15 23.41 -3.81
C GLU A 209 -11.55 23.16 -2.34
N LYS A 210 -12.86 23.17 -2.03
CA LYS A 210 -13.41 22.85 -0.71
C LYS A 210 -14.79 22.17 -0.83
N LEU A 211 -15.05 21.20 0.04
CA LEU A 211 -16.42 20.78 0.37
C LEU A 211 -17.09 21.96 1.10
N SER A 212 -18.23 22.45 0.60
CA SER A 212 -18.94 23.60 1.17
C SER A 212 -19.66 23.32 2.51
N GLY A 213 -19.21 22.32 3.28
CA GLY A 213 -19.75 21.93 4.58
C GLY A 213 -18.67 21.29 5.46
N THR A 214 -18.87 21.29 6.79
CA THR A 214 -17.91 20.74 7.76
C THR A 214 -17.78 19.23 7.58
N TYR A 215 -16.58 18.76 7.24
CA TYR A 215 -16.29 17.35 6.95
C TYR A 215 -16.64 16.43 8.13
N ASN A 216 -16.57 16.95 9.36
CA ASN A 216 -16.79 16.25 10.62
C ASN A 216 -17.84 16.93 11.52
N GLU A 217 -18.99 17.30 10.98
CA GLU A 217 -20.06 17.98 11.75
C GLU A 217 -20.46 17.21 13.03
N HIS A 218 -20.46 15.88 12.98
CA HIS A 218 -20.77 15.02 14.12
C HIS A 218 -19.82 15.16 15.32
N LEU A 219 -18.63 15.76 15.14
CA LEU A 219 -17.66 16.01 16.22
C LEU A 219 -17.82 17.37 16.90
N LYS A 220 -18.66 18.26 16.34
CA LYS A 220 -18.76 19.67 16.76
C LYS A 220 -19.07 19.83 18.25
N ASP A 221 -20.03 19.05 18.75
CA ASP A 221 -20.50 19.13 20.13
C ASP A 221 -19.96 17.98 21.00
N LEU A 222 -19.07 17.14 20.46
CA LEU A 222 -18.49 16.00 21.18
C LEU A 222 -17.33 16.46 22.06
N ILE A 223 -17.48 16.36 23.38
CA ILE A 223 -16.41 16.56 24.36
C ILE A 223 -15.84 15.20 24.77
N LEU A 224 -14.52 15.06 24.75
CA LEU A 224 -13.84 13.86 25.24
C LEU A 224 -13.11 14.12 26.55
N GLU A 225 -13.25 13.16 27.46
CA GLU A 225 -12.52 13.04 28.73
C GLU A 225 -11.84 11.66 28.81
N PRO A 226 -10.73 11.51 29.57
CA PRO A 226 -9.96 10.28 29.64
C PRO A 226 -10.77 9.06 30.07
N LEU A 227 -10.55 7.92 29.41
CA LEU A 227 -11.16 6.64 29.82
C LEU A 227 -10.56 6.04 31.09
N GLY A 228 -9.40 6.54 31.54
CA GLY A 228 -8.68 5.96 32.66
C GLY A 228 -7.98 4.63 32.35
N ASP A 229 -7.74 4.35 31.06
CA ASP A 229 -6.93 3.23 30.56
C ASP A 229 -6.25 3.66 29.24
N LYS A 230 -5.66 2.73 28.51
CA LYS A 230 -5.12 2.94 27.17
C LYS A 230 -6.23 3.29 26.17
N GLU A 231 -6.02 4.36 25.42
CA GLU A 231 -6.87 4.80 24.32
C GLU A 231 -6.05 5.51 23.25
N ILE A 232 -6.62 5.60 22.05
CA ILE A 232 -6.04 6.35 20.93
C ILE A 232 -6.99 7.48 20.59
N ILE A 233 -6.47 8.71 20.62
CA ILE A 233 -7.22 9.90 20.23
C ILE A 233 -6.77 10.34 18.86
N VAL A 234 -7.72 10.58 17.96
CA VAL A 234 -7.47 11.14 16.63
C VAL A 234 -8.07 12.53 16.57
N ILE A 235 -7.20 13.54 16.56
CA ILE A 235 -7.62 14.92 16.40
C ILE A 235 -7.88 15.17 14.92
N GLU A 236 -9.11 15.54 14.59
CA GLU A 236 -9.56 15.82 13.24
C GLU A 236 -9.84 17.31 13.03
N SER A 237 -10.08 17.68 11.76
CA SER A 237 -10.43 19.04 11.36
C SER A 237 -11.93 19.15 11.05
N ASP A 238 -12.49 20.32 11.28
CA ASP A 238 -13.82 20.70 10.79
C ASP A 238 -13.81 20.98 9.28
N ALA A 239 -12.64 21.33 8.73
CA ALA A 239 -12.37 21.43 7.31
C ALA A 239 -11.97 20.08 6.70
N TYR A 240 -12.02 19.99 5.37
CA TYR A 240 -11.55 18.81 4.66
C TYR A 240 -10.05 18.58 4.91
N CYS A 241 -9.70 17.36 5.30
CA CYS A 241 -8.35 16.93 5.61
C CYS A 241 -8.05 15.63 4.85
N PRO A 242 -7.30 15.67 3.73
CA PRO A 242 -7.04 14.47 2.92
C PRO A 242 -6.33 13.38 3.73
N TYR A 243 -5.35 13.75 4.56
CA TYR A 243 -4.64 12.83 5.42
C TYR A 243 -5.53 12.16 6.48
N CYS A 244 -6.54 12.86 6.98
CA CYS A 244 -7.52 12.31 7.92
C CYS A 244 -8.37 11.24 7.22
N VAL A 245 -8.79 11.51 5.98
CA VAL A 245 -9.53 10.55 5.13
C VAL A 245 -8.69 9.30 4.88
N ALA A 246 -7.43 9.49 4.48
CA ALA A 246 -6.49 8.41 4.19
C ALA A 246 -6.27 7.52 5.43
N PHE A 247 -6.00 8.15 6.57
CA PHE A 247 -5.76 7.46 7.83
C PHE A 247 -7.00 6.65 8.25
N LYS A 248 -8.18 7.26 8.19
CA LYS A 248 -9.44 6.58 8.51
C LYS A 248 -9.63 5.32 7.67
N GLN A 249 -9.50 5.42 6.35
CA GLN A 249 -9.79 4.29 5.46
C GLN A 249 -8.73 3.20 5.47
N LYS A 250 -7.46 3.60 5.53
CA LYS A 250 -6.35 2.65 5.47
C LYS A 250 -6.08 1.98 6.82
N VAL A 251 -6.44 2.65 7.92
CA VAL A 251 -6.17 2.20 9.28
C VAL A 251 -7.46 1.96 10.07
N LEU A 252 -8.21 3.02 10.37
CA LEU A 252 -9.29 2.95 11.37
C LEU A 252 -10.48 2.08 10.94
N ASP A 253 -10.90 2.14 9.68
CA ASP A 253 -12.04 1.36 9.16
C ASP A 253 -11.77 -0.16 9.22
N LYS A 254 -10.50 -0.56 9.25
CA LYS A 254 -10.06 -1.96 9.38
C LYS A 254 -9.72 -2.34 10.82
N TYR A 255 -9.61 -1.36 11.71
CA TYR A 255 -9.19 -1.56 13.09
C TYR A 255 -10.36 -2.06 13.95
N LYS A 256 -10.19 -3.24 14.52
CA LYS A 256 -11.11 -3.90 15.47
C LYS A 256 -10.38 -4.29 16.76
N GLY A 257 -9.24 -3.65 17.02
CA GLY A 257 -8.40 -3.97 18.17
C GLY A 257 -9.03 -3.54 19.48
N SER A 258 -8.49 -4.06 20.58
CA SER A 258 -9.06 -3.86 21.92
C SER A 258 -8.84 -2.47 22.52
N ILE A 259 -7.92 -1.67 21.96
CA ILE A 259 -7.67 -0.30 22.46
C ILE A 259 -8.62 0.64 21.74
N PRO A 260 -9.52 1.36 22.44
CA PRO A 260 -10.50 2.22 21.80
C PRO A 260 -9.82 3.37 21.03
N VAL A 261 -10.30 3.62 19.82
CA VAL A 261 -9.95 4.81 19.03
C VAL A 261 -11.12 5.79 19.05
N ARG A 262 -10.87 7.06 19.40
CA ARG A 262 -11.90 8.10 19.44
C ARG A 262 -11.44 9.34 18.69
N SER A 263 -12.28 9.86 17.80
CA SER A 263 -12.03 11.11 17.05
C SER A 263 -12.63 12.31 17.77
N VAL A 264 -11.97 13.48 17.67
CA VAL A 264 -12.43 14.73 18.32
C VAL A 264 -11.78 15.96 17.68
N PHE A 265 -12.36 17.14 17.90
CA PHE A 265 -11.68 18.40 17.62
C PHE A 265 -10.76 18.81 18.78
N ALA A 266 -9.63 19.44 18.46
CA ALA A 266 -8.60 19.81 19.44
C ALA A 266 -9.17 20.61 20.65
N HIS A 267 -10.10 21.52 20.41
CA HIS A 267 -10.70 22.37 21.45
C HIS A 267 -11.67 21.63 22.38
N ASN A 268 -12.10 20.43 21.98
CA ASN A 268 -13.05 19.58 22.70
C ASN A 268 -12.38 18.50 23.57
N LEU A 269 -11.04 18.44 23.61
CA LEU A 269 -10.30 17.60 24.54
C LEU A 269 -10.23 18.25 25.93
N LYS A 270 -10.72 17.55 26.96
CA LYS A 270 -10.72 18.01 28.36
C LYS A 270 -10.12 16.96 29.27
N GLY A 271 -9.37 17.39 30.30
CA GLY A 271 -8.79 16.48 31.29
C GLY A 271 -7.56 15.68 30.85
N TYR A 272 -7.04 15.92 29.64
CA TYR A 272 -5.83 15.27 29.13
C TYR A 272 -4.55 16.06 29.41
N THR A 273 -3.44 15.35 29.63
CA THR A 273 -2.09 15.91 29.63
C THR A 273 -1.41 15.60 28.30
N ILE A 274 -1.43 16.57 27.39
CA ILE A 274 -0.94 16.45 26.00
C ILE A 274 0.32 17.31 25.83
N LYS A 275 1.36 16.73 25.24
CA LYS A 275 2.63 17.41 24.90
C LYS A 275 2.73 17.71 23.39
N THR A 276 2.13 16.86 22.56
CA THR A 276 2.17 17.00 21.11
C THR A 276 1.26 18.16 20.68
N PRO A 277 1.74 19.10 19.85
CA PRO A 277 0.90 20.18 19.35
C PRO A 277 -0.32 19.65 18.58
N THR A 278 -1.49 20.24 18.80
CA THR A 278 -2.78 19.75 18.27
C THR A 278 -3.31 20.56 17.09
N PHE A 279 -2.50 21.46 16.52
CA PHE A 279 -2.91 22.35 15.43
C PHE A 279 -2.91 21.67 14.05
N ALA A 280 -2.22 20.54 13.90
CA ALA A 280 -2.15 19.79 12.65
C ALA A 280 -3.15 18.62 12.68
N THR A 281 -3.65 18.24 11.51
CA THR A 281 -4.64 17.16 11.38
C THR A 281 -4.26 16.17 10.27
N PRO A 282 -4.37 14.85 10.48
CA PRO A 282 -4.74 14.25 11.76
C PRO A 282 -3.59 14.41 12.78
N THR A 283 -3.93 14.54 14.06
CA THR A 283 -2.94 14.31 15.14
C THR A 283 -3.37 13.05 15.89
N ILE A 284 -2.52 12.02 15.87
CA ILE A 284 -2.79 10.72 16.49
C ILE A 284 -2.04 10.66 17.82
N LEU A 285 -2.79 10.51 18.91
CA LEU A 285 -2.25 10.46 20.27
C LEU A 285 -2.52 9.09 20.89
N PHE A 286 -1.48 8.46 21.41
CA PHE A 286 -1.57 7.26 22.23
C PHE A 286 -1.57 7.68 23.70
N ILE A 287 -2.70 7.51 24.37
CA ILE A 287 -2.96 8.02 25.71
C ILE A 287 -3.12 6.84 26.67
N GLU A 288 -2.50 6.92 27.84
CA GLU A 288 -2.75 5.98 28.94
C GLU A 288 -3.02 6.79 30.21
N ASN A 289 -4.18 6.53 30.84
CA ASN A 289 -4.62 7.24 32.05
C ASN A 289 -4.67 8.77 31.86
N GLY A 290 -5.13 9.23 30.70
CA GLY A 290 -5.22 10.65 30.36
C GLY A 290 -3.88 11.34 30.05
N ILE A 291 -2.76 10.60 30.06
CA ILE A 291 -1.42 11.13 29.79
C ILE A 291 -0.93 10.62 28.44
N GLU A 292 -0.47 11.54 27.60
CA GLU A 292 0.13 11.20 26.31
C GLU A 292 1.43 10.40 26.48
N LYS A 293 1.48 9.21 25.87
CA LYS A 293 2.69 8.39 25.77
C LYS A 293 3.43 8.64 24.45
N ALA A 294 2.69 8.76 23.35
CA ALA A 294 3.22 9.11 22.04
C ALA A 294 2.21 9.95 21.26
N GLY A 295 2.70 10.82 20.37
CA GLY A 295 1.86 11.67 19.53
C GLY A 295 2.52 11.93 18.18
N PHE A 296 1.71 11.96 17.13
CA PHE A 296 2.15 12.07 15.74
C PHE A 296 1.24 13.04 15.00
N GLN A 297 1.84 13.97 14.25
CA GLN A 297 1.11 14.92 13.42
C GLN A 297 1.21 14.51 11.95
N GLY A 298 0.13 14.62 11.20
CA GLY A 298 0.07 14.27 9.79
C GLY A 298 -0.31 12.81 9.55
N TYR A 299 -0.17 12.38 8.30
CA TYR A 299 -0.50 11.01 7.91
C TYR A 299 0.43 10.00 8.58
N LEU A 300 -0.16 8.93 9.09
CA LEU A 300 0.56 7.79 9.66
C LEU A 300 0.17 6.56 8.85
N SER A 301 1.15 5.94 8.17
CA SER A 301 0.87 4.76 7.35
C SER A 301 0.40 3.58 8.21
N PRO A 302 -0.31 2.58 7.65
CA PRO A 302 -0.73 1.40 8.41
C PRO A 302 0.44 0.69 9.10
N GLN A 303 1.59 0.57 8.41
CA GLN A 303 2.77 -0.10 8.96
C GLN A 303 3.33 0.65 10.17
N GLU A 304 3.47 1.97 10.08
CA GLU A 304 3.95 2.80 11.18
C GLU A 304 2.95 2.78 12.35
N PHE A 305 1.66 2.95 12.06
CA PHE A 305 0.60 2.91 13.06
C PHE A 305 0.65 1.60 13.85
N TYR A 306 0.69 0.44 13.18
CA TYR A 306 0.70 -0.84 13.87
C TYR A 306 2.00 -1.10 14.64
N LYS A 307 3.15 -0.60 14.16
CA LYS A 307 4.41 -0.66 14.91
C LYS A 307 4.34 0.15 16.22
N ILE A 308 3.81 1.37 16.14
CA ILE A 308 3.63 2.23 17.32
C ILE A 308 2.58 1.63 18.27
N LEU A 309 1.45 1.18 17.74
CA LEU A 309 0.41 0.49 18.51
C LEU A 309 0.98 -0.77 19.17
N GLY A 310 1.82 -1.52 18.47
CA GLY A 310 2.52 -2.67 19.02
C GLY A 310 3.33 -2.30 20.24
N LYS A 311 4.16 -1.26 20.15
CA LYS A 311 4.96 -0.77 21.27
C LYS A 311 4.08 -0.27 22.42
N PHE A 312 2.99 0.43 22.11
CA PHE A 312 2.07 0.99 23.09
C PHE A 312 1.23 -0.07 23.82
N LYS A 313 0.68 -1.04 23.07
CA LYS A 313 -0.14 -2.14 23.60
C LYS A 313 0.72 -3.17 24.33
N LEU A 314 1.82 -3.62 23.71
CA LEU A 314 2.62 -4.76 24.16
C LEU A 314 3.84 -4.35 25.00
N GLY A 315 4.30 -3.10 24.94
CA GLY A 315 5.51 -2.64 25.63
C GLY A 315 6.79 -3.30 25.13
N ASP A 316 7.86 -3.19 25.92
CA ASP A 316 9.12 -3.94 25.74
C ASP A 316 8.96 -5.39 26.23
N SER A 317 8.12 -6.15 25.54
CA SER A 317 7.79 -7.53 25.92
C SER A 317 8.18 -8.54 24.85
N LYS A 318 8.28 -9.81 25.25
CA LYS A 318 8.47 -10.93 24.32
C LYS A 318 7.39 -10.96 23.23
N ALA A 319 6.16 -10.52 23.53
CA ALA A 319 5.10 -10.47 22.52
C ALA A 319 5.42 -9.43 21.42
N PHE A 320 6.03 -8.30 21.79
CA PHE A 320 6.51 -7.31 20.81
C PHE A 320 7.64 -7.89 19.96
N ASP A 321 8.61 -8.57 20.59
CA ASP A 321 9.72 -9.21 19.85
C ASP A 321 9.24 -10.31 18.90
N ILE A 322 8.28 -11.12 19.32
CA ILE A 322 7.68 -12.13 18.45
C ILE A 322 6.98 -11.45 17.28
N ALA A 323 6.17 -10.42 17.53
CA ALA A 323 5.39 -9.75 16.50
C ALA A 323 6.23 -8.99 15.46
N PHE A 324 7.28 -8.27 15.89
CA PHE A 324 8.01 -7.32 15.02
C PHE A 324 9.47 -7.68 14.76
N ASN A 325 10.05 -8.59 15.56
CA ASN A 325 11.45 -9.03 15.43
C ASN A 325 11.53 -10.54 15.10
N GLU A 326 10.44 -11.11 14.60
CA GLU A 326 10.33 -12.51 14.13
C GLU A 326 10.79 -13.53 15.19
N GLY A 327 10.56 -13.19 16.46
CA GLY A 327 10.82 -14.07 17.60
C GLY A 327 9.90 -15.29 17.63
N THR A 328 10.19 -16.23 18.54
CA THR A 328 9.33 -17.40 18.77
C THR A 328 9.17 -17.62 20.26
N GLU A 329 7.94 -17.86 20.71
CA GLU A 329 7.70 -18.19 22.12
C GLU A 329 8.21 -19.59 22.48
N GLY A 330 8.49 -19.81 23.76
CA GLY A 330 8.82 -21.14 24.25
C GLY A 330 7.66 -22.12 24.09
N ARG A 331 7.99 -23.40 23.88
CA ARG A 331 7.00 -24.48 23.83
C ARG A 331 6.13 -24.49 25.10
N PHE A 332 4.84 -24.72 24.92
CA PHE A 332 3.86 -24.79 26.02
C PHE A 332 3.87 -23.53 26.89
N CYS A 333 3.91 -22.36 26.26
CA CYS A 333 3.90 -21.10 26.99
C CYS A 333 2.57 -20.89 27.76
N LYS A 334 2.58 -19.95 28.71
CA LYS A 334 1.37 -19.60 29.48
C LYS A 334 0.18 -19.26 28.58
N GLN A 335 0.40 -18.54 27.47
CA GLN A 335 -0.68 -18.16 26.57
C GLN A 335 -1.23 -19.35 25.78
N TYR A 336 -0.37 -20.30 25.38
CA TYR A 336 -0.79 -21.56 24.79
C TYR A 336 -1.69 -22.34 25.75
N ASP A 337 -1.35 -22.42 27.04
CA ASP A 337 -2.16 -23.13 28.02
C ASP A 337 -3.57 -22.52 28.20
N ILE A 338 -3.68 -21.20 28.09
CA ILE A 338 -4.97 -20.50 28.10
C ILE A 338 -5.76 -20.81 26.81
N PHE A 339 -5.07 -20.85 25.67
CA PHE A 339 -5.71 -20.92 24.36
C PHE A 339 -5.95 -22.34 23.81
N LYS A 340 -5.27 -23.38 24.32
CA LYS A 340 -5.37 -24.73 23.77
C LYS A 340 -6.76 -25.37 23.89
N ASN A 341 -7.57 -24.92 24.85
CA ASN A 341 -8.90 -25.46 25.16
C ASN A 341 -10.00 -24.38 25.17
N THR A 342 -9.87 -23.33 24.35
CA THR A 342 -10.96 -22.33 24.20
C THR A 342 -12.20 -22.99 23.61
N PRO A 343 -13.41 -22.44 23.90
CA PRO A 343 -14.64 -22.83 23.20
C PRO A 343 -14.56 -22.46 21.71
N ASP A 344 -15.63 -22.75 20.97
CA ASP A 344 -15.75 -22.36 19.56
C ASP A 344 -15.67 -20.83 19.40
N GLY A 345 -14.93 -20.41 18.38
CA GLY A 345 -14.70 -19.00 18.07
C GLY A 345 -13.49 -18.77 17.17
N VAL A 346 -12.97 -17.55 17.18
CA VAL A 346 -11.93 -17.10 16.25
C VAL A 346 -10.75 -16.51 17.02
N PHE A 347 -9.55 -16.95 16.64
CA PHE A 347 -8.31 -16.27 16.99
C PHE A 347 -8.08 -15.08 16.07
N VAL A 348 -7.85 -13.93 16.69
CA VAL A 348 -7.67 -12.66 16.00
C VAL A 348 -6.26 -12.12 16.19
N ASP A 349 -5.83 -11.28 15.25
CA ASP A 349 -4.62 -10.49 15.35
C ASP A 349 -4.66 -9.62 16.61
N LYS A 350 -3.63 -9.73 17.45
CA LYS A 350 -3.59 -9.06 18.74
C LYS A 350 -3.57 -7.53 18.65
N LEU A 351 -3.17 -6.94 17.53
CA LEU A 351 -3.16 -5.49 17.38
C LEU A 351 -4.42 -5.00 16.68
N SER A 352 -4.74 -5.55 15.50
CA SER A 352 -5.85 -5.07 14.68
C SER A 352 -7.20 -5.68 15.02
N GLY A 353 -7.24 -6.81 15.74
CA GLY A 353 -8.47 -7.58 15.94
C GLY A 353 -8.99 -8.26 14.67
N ALA A 354 -8.22 -8.30 13.58
CA ALA A 354 -8.60 -8.98 12.36
C ALA A 354 -8.64 -10.52 12.56
N PRO A 355 -9.63 -11.24 12.02
CA PRO A 355 -9.73 -12.68 12.16
C PRO A 355 -8.59 -13.40 11.41
N LEU A 356 -7.96 -14.39 12.05
CA LEU A 356 -6.82 -15.14 11.51
C LEU A 356 -7.07 -16.66 11.43
N PHE A 357 -7.55 -17.27 12.52
CA PHE A 357 -7.73 -18.73 12.60
C PHE A 357 -9.03 -19.09 13.30
N ASP A 358 -9.78 -20.02 12.72
CA ASP A 358 -11.00 -20.56 13.30
C ASP A 358 -10.68 -21.77 14.21
N THR A 359 -11.38 -21.93 15.33
CA THR A 359 -11.20 -23.09 16.21
C THR A 359 -11.57 -24.41 15.57
N ASN A 360 -12.44 -24.41 14.54
CA ASN A 360 -12.79 -25.60 13.76
C ASN A 360 -11.59 -26.21 13.03
N ASP A 361 -10.59 -25.38 12.70
CA ASP A 361 -9.36 -25.80 12.03
C ASP A 361 -8.24 -26.14 13.04
N ARG A 362 -8.46 -25.94 14.33
CA ARG A 362 -7.47 -26.19 15.38
C ARG A 362 -7.32 -27.68 15.66
N PHE A 363 -6.08 -28.15 15.79
CA PHE A 363 -5.78 -29.50 16.25
C PHE A 363 -4.56 -29.54 17.18
N ASN A 364 -4.43 -30.60 17.96
CA ASN A 364 -3.27 -30.81 18.83
C ASN A 364 -2.15 -31.55 18.09
N SER A 365 -1.09 -30.84 17.72
CA SER A 365 0.11 -31.40 17.07
C SER A 365 1.16 -31.92 18.05
N LYS A 366 1.00 -31.70 19.36
CA LYS A 366 2.02 -31.93 20.41
C LYS A 366 3.31 -31.10 20.23
N SER A 367 3.34 -30.15 19.30
CA SER A 367 4.51 -29.29 19.07
C SER A 367 4.78 -28.35 20.25
N GLY A 368 3.74 -27.94 20.97
CA GLY A 368 3.81 -26.95 22.04
C GLY A 368 3.42 -25.53 21.62
N TRP A 369 2.97 -25.36 20.38
CA TRP A 369 2.34 -24.14 19.86
C TRP A 369 0.94 -24.44 19.35
N LEU A 370 0.12 -23.41 19.16
CA LEU A 370 -1.20 -23.59 18.54
C LEU A 370 -1.00 -24.09 17.11
N SER A 371 -1.82 -25.05 16.70
CA SER A 371 -1.74 -25.67 15.38
C SER A 371 -3.09 -25.67 14.69
N PHE A 372 -3.10 -25.21 13.45
CA PHE A 372 -4.30 -25.14 12.61
C PHE A 372 -4.04 -25.78 11.25
N THR A 373 -5.07 -26.33 10.63
CA THR A 373 -5.00 -26.91 9.28
C THR A 373 -4.98 -25.85 8.18
N LYS A 374 -5.62 -24.70 8.42
CA LYS A 374 -5.65 -23.54 7.52
C LYS A 374 -5.81 -22.23 8.29
N ALA A 375 -5.43 -21.13 7.65
CA ALA A 375 -5.84 -19.78 8.05
C ALA A 375 -7.19 -19.41 7.41
N ILE A 376 -7.85 -18.39 7.94
CA ILE A 376 -9.01 -17.77 7.30
C ILE A 376 -8.56 -17.17 5.96
N ASP A 377 -9.38 -17.34 4.91
CA ASP A 377 -9.03 -16.89 3.57
C ASP A 377 -8.66 -15.39 3.55
N ASN A 378 -7.57 -15.07 2.85
CA ASN A 378 -7.08 -13.70 2.70
C ASN A 378 -6.69 -12.99 4.01
N SER A 379 -6.45 -13.74 5.11
CA SER A 379 -6.04 -13.17 6.40
C SER A 379 -4.52 -13.12 6.63
N THR A 380 -3.76 -13.96 5.93
CA THR A 380 -2.30 -14.10 6.11
C THR A 380 -1.52 -13.96 4.79
N ILE A 381 -0.22 -13.71 4.91
CA ILE A 381 0.77 -13.75 3.84
C ILE A 381 1.78 -14.84 4.19
N GLU A 382 2.20 -15.60 3.18
CA GLU A 382 3.23 -16.63 3.30
C GLU A 382 4.51 -16.15 2.64
N LYS A 383 5.62 -16.19 3.37
CA LYS A 383 6.93 -15.70 2.93
C LYS A 383 7.99 -16.78 3.14
N PRO A 384 8.81 -17.12 2.12
CA PRO A 384 9.93 -18.04 2.31
C PRO A 384 10.89 -17.55 3.41
N ASP A 385 11.28 -18.46 4.31
CA ASP A 385 12.21 -18.22 5.41
C ASP A 385 13.30 -19.30 5.42
N ASN A 386 14.50 -18.91 4.97
CA ASN A 386 15.67 -19.79 4.85
C ASN A 386 16.67 -19.64 6.02
N ARG A 387 16.27 -18.99 7.11
CA ARG A 387 17.16 -18.76 8.26
C ARG A 387 17.44 -20.05 9.04
N PHE A 388 18.52 -20.02 9.81
CA PHE A 388 18.95 -21.14 10.66
C PHE A 388 19.22 -22.45 9.90
N GLY A 389 19.52 -22.36 8.59
CA GLY A 389 19.80 -23.52 7.75
C GLY A 389 18.57 -24.39 7.44
N MET A 390 17.36 -23.87 7.65
CA MET A 390 16.11 -24.57 7.37
C MET A 390 15.36 -23.85 6.25
N SER A 391 14.66 -24.59 5.39
CA SER A 391 13.69 -24.02 4.44
C SER A 391 12.29 -24.13 5.05
N ARG A 392 11.69 -22.97 5.36
CA ARG A 392 10.37 -22.86 5.99
C ARG A 392 9.55 -21.79 5.27
N ILE A 393 8.27 -21.74 5.60
CA ILE A 393 7.37 -20.68 5.14
C ILE A 393 6.88 -19.93 6.39
N GLU A 394 7.29 -18.68 6.51
CA GLU A 394 6.81 -17.76 7.53
C GLU A 394 5.35 -17.37 7.24
N VAL A 395 4.55 -17.29 8.29
CA VAL A 395 3.16 -16.83 8.25
C VAL A 395 3.08 -15.45 8.90
N ILE A 396 2.59 -14.47 8.15
CA ILE A 396 2.50 -13.06 8.53
C ILE A 396 1.03 -12.63 8.50
N SER A 397 0.59 -11.82 9.47
CA SER A 397 -0.74 -11.20 9.43
C SER A 397 -0.83 -10.22 8.26
N LYS A 398 -1.81 -10.39 7.37
CA LYS A 398 -2.02 -9.46 6.25
C LYS A 398 -2.48 -8.08 6.74
N SER A 399 -3.12 -8.01 7.91
CA SER A 399 -3.72 -6.77 8.42
C SER A 399 -2.70 -5.82 9.06
N THR A 400 -1.67 -6.35 9.72
CA THR A 400 -0.71 -5.57 10.51
C THR A 400 0.75 -5.79 10.10
N GLY A 401 1.04 -6.86 9.36
CA GLY A 401 2.40 -7.27 9.03
C GLY A 401 3.15 -7.96 10.16
N ILE A 402 2.50 -8.29 11.29
CA ILE A 402 3.19 -8.97 12.39
C ILE A 402 3.48 -10.44 12.05
N HIS A 403 4.62 -10.93 12.53
CA HIS A 403 4.96 -12.35 12.50
C HIS A 403 4.00 -13.15 13.37
N LEU A 404 3.45 -14.23 12.80
CA LEU A 404 2.54 -15.14 13.50
C LEU A 404 3.22 -16.47 13.82
N GLY A 405 4.03 -17.00 12.90
CA GLY A 405 4.71 -18.28 13.05
C GLY A 405 5.14 -18.84 11.70
N HIS A 406 4.99 -20.15 11.53
CA HIS A 406 5.39 -20.86 10.31
C HIS A 406 4.35 -21.90 9.89
N VAL A 407 4.31 -22.24 8.60
CA VAL A 407 3.50 -23.33 8.05
C VAL A 407 4.39 -24.45 7.53
N PHE A 408 3.96 -25.68 7.78
CA PHE A 408 4.67 -26.92 7.43
C PHE A 408 3.74 -27.89 6.69
N GLU A 409 4.29 -28.77 5.87
CA GLU A 409 3.55 -29.79 5.10
C GLU A 409 3.46 -31.14 5.86
N ASP A 410 3.54 -31.11 7.20
CA ASP A 410 3.60 -32.28 8.08
C ASP A 410 2.34 -32.46 8.96
N GLY A 411 1.22 -31.86 8.55
CA GLY A 411 -0.07 -31.98 9.23
C GLY A 411 -0.69 -33.37 9.12
N GLN A 412 -1.81 -33.58 9.82
CA GLN A 412 -2.50 -34.87 9.80
C GLN A 412 -2.90 -35.25 8.37
N ASN A 413 -2.60 -36.48 7.95
CA ASN A 413 -2.86 -36.98 6.60
C ASN A 413 -2.19 -36.16 5.46
N GLY A 414 -1.05 -35.53 5.73
CA GLY A 414 -0.33 -34.72 4.73
C GLY A 414 -0.97 -33.36 4.47
N THR A 415 -1.83 -32.89 5.38
CA THR A 415 -2.37 -31.53 5.35
C THR A 415 -1.31 -30.52 5.80
N ARG A 416 -1.59 -29.23 5.58
CA ARG A 416 -0.76 -28.14 6.07
C ARG A 416 -0.93 -27.98 7.58
N ARG A 417 0.14 -27.60 8.27
CA ARG A 417 0.15 -27.30 9.71
C ARG A 417 0.66 -25.89 9.94
N PHE A 418 -0.26 -24.97 10.23
CA PHE A 418 0.03 -23.62 10.68
C PHE A 418 0.41 -23.65 12.16
N CYS A 419 1.69 -23.45 12.46
CA CYS A 419 2.26 -23.48 13.80
C CYS A 419 2.44 -22.04 14.31
N ILE A 420 1.53 -21.60 15.17
CA ILE A 420 1.33 -20.17 15.47
C ILE A 420 1.66 -19.85 16.92
N ASN A 421 2.37 -18.75 17.12
CA ASN A 421 2.66 -18.19 18.45
C ASN A 421 1.36 -17.69 19.10
N ALA A 422 1.03 -18.20 20.29
CA ALA A 422 -0.17 -17.83 21.02
C ALA A 422 -0.10 -16.40 21.57
N THR A 423 1.10 -15.90 21.90
CA THR A 423 1.30 -14.56 22.50
C THR A 423 0.93 -13.39 21.59
N VAL A 424 0.89 -13.58 20.27
CA VAL A 424 0.51 -12.56 19.27
C VAL A 424 -0.93 -12.71 18.77
N LEU A 425 -1.72 -13.54 19.44
CA LEU A 425 -3.15 -13.70 19.21
C LEU A 425 -3.95 -13.17 20.41
N ASP A 426 -5.16 -12.71 20.12
CA ASP A 426 -6.27 -12.63 21.07
C ASP A 426 -7.38 -13.61 20.61
N PHE A 427 -8.38 -13.89 21.45
CA PHE A 427 -9.45 -14.86 21.15
C PHE A 427 -10.84 -14.25 21.34
N VAL A 428 -11.74 -14.47 20.38
CA VAL A 428 -13.14 -14.05 20.41
C VAL A 428 -14.01 -15.30 20.36
N ALA A 429 -14.75 -15.58 21.43
CA ALA A 429 -15.69 -16.69 21.47
C ALA A 429 -16.92 -16.40 20.61
N ASP A 430 -17.48 -17.43 19.99
CA ASP A 430 -18.79 -17.32 19.36
C ASP A 430 -19.84 -16.99 20.43
N LEU A 431 -20.60 -15.92 20.20
CA LEU A 431 -21.77 -15.64 21.01
C LEU A 431 -22.77 -16.77 20.76
N LYS A 432 -22.93 -17.68 21.73
CA LYS A 432 -24.01 -18.67 21.69
C LYS A 432 -25.33 -17.91 21.49
N GLN A 433 -26.00 -18.17 20.36
CA GLN A 433 -27.35 -17.70 20.09
C GLN A 433 -28.33 -18.24 21.13
#